data_AF-A0A0U2JFP2-F1
#
_entry.id   AF-A0A0U2JFP2-F1
#
_cell.length_a   1.000
_cell.length_b   1.000
_cell.length_c   1.000
_cell.angle_alpha   90.00
_cell.angle_beta   90.00
_cell.angle_gamma   90.00
#
_symmetry.space_group_name_H-M   'P 1'
#
loop_
_entity.id
_entity.type
_entity.pdbx_description
1 polymer ?
#
loop_
_entity_poly.entity_id
_entity_poly.type
_entity_poly.pdbx_seq_one_letter_code
_entity_poly.pdbx_strand_id
1 'polypeptide(L)'
;MTRQQQQKLFIGCITAVATVAVIPIVLVIAYIIVQGIGTINWNFLASAPSNGMRDGGIWPAILGTLILTFGTALVCIPLAVAAAIYLAEYAGDTRLTRWVRLAIVNLAGIPSIVYGLFGLGVFVLFLGFVTSILAGSLTLGIMT
;
A
#
# COMPACT_ATOMS: atom_id res chain seq x y z
N MET A 1 -19.01 41.31 5.59
CA MET A 1 -18.66 40.40 4.46
C MET A 1 -19.87 39.53 4.19
N THR A 2 -20.28 39.38 2.93
CA THR A 2 -21.39 38.47 2.58
C THR A 2 -20.93 37.02 2.69
N ARG A 3 -21.86 36.08 2.95
CA ARG A 3 -21.55 34.63 3.01
C ARG A 3 -20.79 34.15 1.76
N GLN A 4 -21.10 34.74 0.60
CA GLN A 4 -20.41 34.46 -0.67
C GLN A 4 -18.95 34.94 -0.69
N GLN A 5 -18.63 36.08 -0.06
CA GLN A 5 -17.24 36.56 0.05
C GLN A 5 -16.42 35.69 1.00
N GLN A 6 -16.99 35.27 2.13
CA GLN A 6 -16.33 34.36 3.07
C GLN A 6 -16.04 32.99 2.44
N GLN A 7 -16.99 32.44 1.67
CA GLN A 7 -16.80 31.19 0.94
C GLN A 7 -15.68 31.27 -0.10
N LYS A 8 -15.65 32.32 -0.93
CA LYS A 8 -14.59 32.51 -1.94
C LYS A 8 -13.21 32.66 -1.30
N LEU A 9 -13.13 33.36 -0.17
CA LEU A 9 -11.88 33.57 0.54
C LEU A 9 -11.38 32.26 1.18
N PHE A 10 -12.28 31.49 1.79
CA PHE A 10 -11.96 30.18 2.36
C PHE A 10 -11.50 29.18 1.31
N ILE A 11 -12.22 29.09 0.17
CA ILE A 11 -11.82 28.22 -0.94
C ILE A 11 -10.46 28.66 -1.49
N GLY A 12 -10.24 29.97 -1.69
CA GLY A 12 -8.95 30.50 -2.15
C GLY A 12 -7.80 30.13 -1.20
N CYS A 13 -8.00 30.23 0.12
CA CYS A 13 -7.01 29.82 1.11
C CYS A 13 -6.72 28.31 1.05
N ILE A 14 -7.74 27.46 0.99
CA ILE A 14 -7.56 26.00 0.88
C ILE A 14 -6.81 25.64 -0.41
N THR A 15 -7.21 26.22 -1.54
CA THR A 15 -6.55 25.97 -2.82
C THR A 15 -5.09 26.41 -2.77
N ALA A 16 -4.79 27.58 -2.21
CA ALA A 16 -3.41 28.05 -2.07
C ALA A 16 -2.56 27.10 -1.21
N VAL A 17 -3.07 26.68 -0.05
CA VAL A 17 -2.36 25.71 0.82
C VAL A 17 -2.15 24.38 0.11
N ALA A 18 -3.17 23.87 -0.58
CA ALA A 18 -3.07 22.63 -1.37
C ALA A 18 -2.02 22.77 -2.48
N THR A 19 -1.99 23.90 -3.20
CA THR A 19 -0.98 24.16 -4.23
C THR A 19 0.43 24.19 -3.64
N VAL A 20 0.62 24.90 -2.52
CA VAL A 20 1.92 24.94 -1.82
C VAL A 20 2.36 23.55 -1.37
N ALA A 21 1.44 22.68 -0.92
CA ALA A 21 1.75 21.30 -0.54
C ALA A 21 2.13 20.41 -1.74
N VAL A 22 1.54 20.64 -2.92
CA VAL A 22 1.80 19.83 -4.12
C VAL A 22 3.10 20.25 -4.82
N ILE A 23 3.46 21.54 -4.80
CA ILE A 23 4.69 22.06 -5.43
C ILE A 23 5.96 21.24 -5.08
N PRO A 24 6.32 20.96 -3.81
CA PRO A 24 7.54 20.21 -3.50
C PRO A 24 7.50 18.78 -4.05
N ILE A 25 6.32 18.14 -4.07
CA ILE A 25 6.16 16.79 -4.65
C ILE A 25 6.48 16.83 -6.15
N VAL A 26 5.91 17.80 -6.87
CA VAL A 26 6.16 17.99 -8.30
C VAL A 26 7.63 18.30 -8.56
N LEU A 27 8.26 19.15 -7.74
CA LEU A 27 9.68 19.49 -7.87
C LEU A 27 10.59 18.29 -7.62
N VAL A 28 10.31 17.47 -6.60
CA VAL A 28 11.08 16.24 -6.32
C VAL A 28 10.94 15.25 -7.46
N ILE A 29 9.73 15.05 -7.98
CA ILE A 29 9.51 14.17 -9.14
C ILE A 29 10.25 14.69 -10.37
N ALA A 30 10.15 15.98 -10.67
CA ALA A 30 10.85 16.60 -11.80
C ALA A 30 12.37 16.45 -11.65
N TYR A 31 12.91 16.68 -10.45
CA TYR A 31 14.33 16.49 -10.14
C TYR A 31 14.77 15.04 -10.38
N ILE A 32 14.01 14.05 -9.88
CA ILE A 32 14.31 12.63 -10.07
C ILE A 32 14.30 12.27 -11.56
N ILE A 33 13.34 12.78 -12.34
CA ILE A 33 13.24 12.50 -13.77
C ILE A 33 14.43 13.10 -14.53
N VAL A 34 14.73 14.38 -14.32
CA VAL A 34 15.82 15.08 -15.04
C VAL A 34 17.16 14.41 -14.76
N GLN A 35 17.40 13.98 -13.51
CA GLN A 35 18.67 13.36 -13.12
C GLN A 35 18.72 11.86 -13.43
N GLY A 36 17.58 11.18 -13.41
CA GLY A 36 17.50 9.72 -13.55
C GLY A 36 17.28 9.22 -14.98
N ILE A 37 16.64 10.00 -15.86
CA ILE A 37 16.20 9.50 -17.18
C ILE A 37 17.38 9.03 -18.05
N GLY A 38 18.54 9.68 -17.95
CA GLY A 38 19.75 9.29 -18.69
C GLY A 38 20.39 7.98 -18.23
N THR A 39 20.02 7.50 -17.05
CA THR A 39 20.54 6.25 -16.46
C THR A 39 19.66 5.04 -16.78
N ILE A 40 18.44 5.26 -17.30
CA ILE A 40 17.51 4.18 -17.64
C ILE A 40 18.00 3.47 -18.90
N ASN A 41 18.61 2.31 -18.71
CA ASN A 41 19.01 1.41 -19.79
C ASN A 41 18.75 -0.04 -19.37
N TRP A 42 18.90 -0.97 -20.32
CA TRP A 42 18.65 -2.39 -20.04
C TRP A 42 19.54 -2.94 -18.92
N ASN A 43 20.79 -2.48 -18.84
CA ASN A 43 21.70 -2.90 -17.77
C ASN A 43 21.20 -2.43 -16.40
N PHE A 44 20.71 -1.19 -16.27
CA PHE A 44 20.10 -0.69 -15.04
C PHE A 44 18.86 -1.50 -14.63
N LEU A 45 18.04 -1.94 -15.59
CA LEU A 45 16.84 -2.73 -15.29
C LEU A 45 17.16 -4.18 -14.89
N ALA A 46 18.11 -4.82 -15.56
CA ALA A 46 18.38 -6.26 -15.45
C ALA A 46 19.57 -6.61 -14.55
N SER A 47 20.39 -5.64 -14.13
CA SER A 47 21.52 -5.90 -13.22
C SER A 47 21.13 -5.79 -11.75
N ALA A 48 21.94 -6.45 -10.91
CA ALA A 48 21.83 -6.33 -9.47
C ALA A 48 22.36 -4.98 -8.97
N PRO A 49 21.82 -4.45 -7.86
CA PRO A 49 22.34 -3.25 -7.22
C PRO A 49 23.73 -3.52 -6.65
N SER A 50 24.55 -2.47 -6.60
CA SER A 50 25.85 -2.44 -5.96
C SER A 50 25.94 -1.26 -4.97
N ASN A 51 27.00 -1.23 -4.17
CA ASN A 51 27.25 -0.15 -3.19
C ASN A 51 26.04 0.18 -2.29
N GLY A 52 25.31 -0.85 -1.84
CA GLY A 52 24.14 -0.68 -0.97
C GLY A 52 22.98 0.08 -1.63
N MET A 53 22.62 -0.29 -2.86
CA MET A 53 21.57 0.35 -3.69
C MET A 53 21.90 1.76 -4.18
N ARG A 54 23.15 2.23 -4.01
CA ARG A 54 23.57 3.56 -4.50
C ARG A 54 24.01 3.52 -5.96
N ASP A 55 24.41 2.35 -6.44
CA ASP A 55 24.84 2.11 -7.81
C ASP A 55 24.27 0.77 -8.33
N GLY A 56 24.53 0.45 -9.60
CA GLY A 56 24.08 -0.80 -10.22
C GLY A 56 22.63 -0.73 -10.69
N GLY A 57 21.97 -1.89 -10.76
CA GLY A 57 20.62 -2.00 -11.27
C GLY A 57 19.54 -2.27 -10.22
N ILE A 58 18.29 -2.34 -10.67
CA ILE A 58 17.10 -2.46 -9.82
C ILE A 58 16.38 -3.81 -9.97
N TRP A 59 17.02 -4.79 -10.62
CA TRP A 59 16.38 -6.07 -10.94
C TRP A 59 15.76 -6.80 -9.73
N PRO A 60 16.45 -6.94 -8.58
CA PRO A 60 15.87 -7.61 -7.41
C PRO A 60 14.70 -6.85 -6.79
N ALA A 61 14.66 -5.51 -6.92
CA ALA A 61 13.55 -4.70 -6.43
C ALA A 61 12.30 -4.93 -7.31
N ILE A 62 12.47 -4.93 -8.64
CA ILE A 62 11.39 -5.23 -9.58
C ILE A 62 10.83 -6.63 -9.33
N LEU A 63 11.70 -7.65 -9.33
CA LEU A 63 11.27 -9.03 -9.08
C LEU A 63 10.67 -9.19 -7.69
N GLY A 64 11.27 -8.60 -6.67
CA GLY A 64 10.77 -8.63 -5.30
C GLY A 64 9.36 -8.08 -5.20
N THR A 65 9.09 -6.91 -5.80
CA THR A 65 7.74 -6.33 -5.85
C THR A 65 6.77 -7.23 -6.62
N LEU A 66 7.15 -7.75 -7.79
CA LEU A 66 6.28 -8.62 -8.58
C LEU A 66 5.90 -9.91 -7.84
N ILE A 67 6.89 -10.60 -7.26
CA ILE A 67 6.67 -11.85 -6.52
C ILE A 67 5.85 -11.57 -5.26
N LEU A 68 6.15 -10.49 -4.54
CA LEU A 68 5.42 -10.09 -3.34
C LEU A 68 3.96 -9.77 -3.65
N THR A 69 3.70 -8.94 -4.66
CA THR A 69 2.34 -8.58 -5.10
C THR A 69 1.59 -9.79 -5.62
N PHE A 70 2.23 -10.64 -6.42
CA PHE A 70 1.61 -11.87 -6.93
C PHE A 70 1.27 -12.85 -5.82
N GLY A 71 2.19 -13.08 -4.88
CA GLY A 71 1.96 -13.93 -3.71
C GLY A 71 0.82 -13.39 -2.82
N THR A 72 0.76 -12.06 -2.67
CA THR A 72 -0.32 -11.37 -1.95
C THR A 72 -1.66 -11.63 -2.63
N ALA A 73 -1.73 -11.40 -3.94
CA ALA A 73 -2.93 -11.59 -4.75
C ALA A 73 -3.42 -13.05 -4.73
N LEU A 74 -2.50 -14.01 -4.84
CA LEU A 74 -2.82 -15.43 -4.85
C LEU A 74 -3.53 -15.89 -3.58
N VAL A 75 -3.17 -15.33 -2.43
CA VAL A 75 -3.78 -15.68 -1.15
C VAL A 75 -5.01 -14.82 -0.85
N CYS A 76 -4.90 -13.50 -1.03
CA CYS A 76 -5.97 -12.57 -0.67
C CYS A 76 -7.18 -12.68 -1.60
N ILE A 77 -6.98 -12.66 -2.93
CA ILE A 77 -8.10 -12.55 -3.88
C ILE A 77 -9.13 -13.69 -3.69
N PRO A 78 -8.73 -14.99 -3.64
CA PRO A 78 -9.72 -16.05 -3.49
C PRO A 78 -10.49 -15.95 -2.16
N LEU A 79 -9.79 -15.64 -1.06
CA LEU A 79 -10.38 -15.48 0.27
C LEU A 79 -11.32 -14.28 0.35
N ALA A 80 -10.88 -13.12 -0.13
CA ALA A 80 -11.66 -11.88 -0.12
C ALA A 80 -12.90 -11.99 -1.01
N VAL A 81 -12.77 -12.54 -2.22
CA VAL A 81 -13.90 -12.74 -3.14
C VAL A 81 -14.89 -13.75 -2.55
N ALA A 82 -14.43 -14.89 -2.03
CA ALA A 82 -15.31 -15.87 -1.41
C ALA A 82 -16.06 -15.30 -0.19
N ALA A 83 -15.36 -14.57 0.68
CA ALA A 83 -15.96 -13.92 1.83
C ALA A 83 -16.95 -12.82 1.42
N ALA A 84 -16.62 -12.03 0.39
CA ALA A 84 -17.50 -10.99 -0.12
C ALA A 84 -18.78 -11.57 -0.72
N ILE A 85 -18.68 -12.61 -1.57
CA ILE A 85 -19.85 -13.29 -2.14
C ILE A 85 -20.71 -13.89 -1.04
N TYR A 86 -20.09 -14.60 -0.07
CA TYR A 86 -20.83 -15.19 1.05
C TYR A 86 -21.58 -14.12 1.85
N LEU A 87 -20.91 -13.04 2.23
CA LEU A 87 -21.50 -11.97 3.02
C LEU A 87 -22.53 -11.14 2.24
N ALA A 88 -22.42 -11.06 0.91
CA ALA A 88 -23.35 -10.32 0.09
C ALA A 88 -24.62 -11.12 -0.19
N GLU A 89 -24.49 -12.39 -0.59
CA GLU A 89 -25.63 -13.15 -1.12
C GLU A 89 -26.19 -14.22 -0.18
N TYR A 90 -25.35 -14.79 0.69
CA TYR A 90 -25.75 -15.95 1.50
C TYR A 90 -25.95 -15.61 2.97
N ALA A 91 -25.25 -14.60 3.48
CA ALA A 91 -25.28 -14.26 4.90
C ALA A 91 -26.57 -13.53 5.29
N GLY A 92 -27.46 -14.23 5.98
CA GLY A 92 -28.66 -13.64 6.59
C GLY A 92 -28.35 -12.69 7.74
N ASP A 93 -29.37 -11.94 8.20
CA ASP A 93 -29.25 -10.98 9.29
C ASP A 93 -29.24 -11.65 10.68
N THR A 94 -28.13 -12.29 11.02
CA THR A 94 -27.92 -12.94 12.32
C THR A 94 -27.00 -12.12 13.21
N ARG A 95 -27.02 -12.38 14.52
CA ARG A 95 -26.07 -11.74 15.46
C ARG A 95 -24.61 -12.00 15.03
N LEU A 96 -24.29 -13.21 14.59
CA LEU A 96 -22.95 -13.56 14.10
C LEU A 96 -22.57 -12.72 12.86
N THR A 97 -23.46 -12.62 11.86
CA THR A 97 -23.22 -11.80 10.67
C THR A 97 -22.97 -10.34 11.02
N ARG A 98 -23.72 -9.78 11.98
CA ARG A 98 -23.51 -8.40 12.47
C ARG A 98 -22.14 -8.23 13.14
N TRP A 99 -21.72 -9.19 13.97
CA TRP A 99 -20.38 -9.17 14.58
C TRP A 99 -19.26 -9.24 13.55
N VAL A 100 -19.39 -10.11 12.53
CA VAL A 100 -18.42 -10.22 11.44
C VAL A 100 -18.34 -8.92 10.65
N ARG A 101 -19.48 -8.31 10.28
CA ARG A 101 -19.50 -7.01 9.59
C ARG A 101 -18.85 -5.91 10.42
N LEU A 102 -19.12 -5.85 11.72
CA LEU A 102 -18.48 -4.90 12.64
C LEU A 102 -16.96 -5.12 12.72
N ALA A 103 -16.50 -6.36 12.78
CA ALA A 103 -15.08 -6.69 12.78
C ALA A 103 -14.40 -6.22 11.50
N ILE A 104 -15.01 -6.46 10.33
CA ILE A 104 -14.48 -6.01 9.03
C ILE A 104 -14.34 -4.49 8.98
N VAL A 105 -15.37 -3.73 9.42
CA VAL A 105 -15.32 -2.27 9.43
C VAL A 105 -14.23 -1.75 10.39
N ASN A 106 -14.09 -2.36 11.56
CA ASN A 106 -13.05 -1.98 12.51
C ASN A 106 -11.64 -2.31 11.98
N LEU A 107 -11.47 -3.47 11.35
CA LEU A 107 -10.21 -3.89 10.72
C LEU A 107 -9.82 -2.91 9.60
N ALA A 108 -10.76 -2.50 8.74
CA ALA A 108 -10.50 -1.52 7.68
C ALA A 108 -10.02 -0.15 8.20
N GLY A 109 -10.30 0.19 9.47
CA GLY A 109 -9.83 1.41 10.12
C GLY A 109 -8.43 1.30 10.75
N ILE A 110 -7.82 0.11 10.79
CA ILE A 110 -6.53 -0.10 11.43
C ILE A 110 -5.40 0.48 10.56
N PRO A 111 -4.45 1.24 11.14
CA PRO A 111 -3.28 1.73 10.41
C PRO A 111 -2.41 0.60 9.84
N SER A 112 -1.88 0.77 8.64
CA SER A 112 -1.04 -0.24 7.96
C SER A 112 0.20 -0.68 8.76
N ILE A 113 0.76 0.22 9.59
CA ILE A 113 1.90 -0.12 10.46
C ILE A 113 1.57 -1.23 11.47
N VAL A 114 0.32 -1.27 11.95
CA VAL A 114 -0.16 -2.29 12.88
C VAL A 114 -0.24 -3.64 12.19
N TYR A 115 -0.71 -3.68 10.94
CA TYR A 115 -0.69 -4.90 10.12
C TYR A 115 0.73 -5.41 9.89
N GLY A 116 1.69 -4.52 9.65
CA GLY A 116 3.11 -4.89 9.53
C GLY A 116 3.67 -5.55 10.79
N LEU A 117 3.41 -4.96 11.96
CA LEU A 117 3.81 -5.51 13.26
C LEU A 117 3.08 -6.83 13.58
N PHE A 118 1.78 -6.91 13.28
CA PHE A 118 0.99 -8.13 13.45
C PHE A 118 1.53 -9.27 12.58
N GLY A 119 1.83 -9.00 11.31
CA GLY A 119 2.42 -9.98 10.40
C GLY A 119 3.78 -10.50 10.88
N LEU A 120 4.63 -9.61 11.39
CA LEU A 120 5.88 -10.02 12.04
C LEU A 120 5.61 -10.92 13.26
N GLY A 121 4.67 -10.54 14.13
CA GLY A 121 4.30 -11.32 15.30
C GLY A 121 3.77 -12.72 14.96
N VAL A 122 2.87 -12.81 13.99
CA VAL A 122 2.22 -14.07 13.62
C VAL A 122 3.12 -14.95 12.76
N PHE A 123 3.62 -14.43 11.64
CA PHE A 123 4.33 -15.27 10.68
C PHE A 123 5.77 -15.55 11.11
N VAL A 124 6.50 -14.52 11.58
CA VAL A 124 7.92 -14.67 11.89
C VAL A 124 8.11 -15.18 13.32
N LEU A 125 7.51 -14.53 14.31
CA LEU A 125 7.76 -14.87 15.72
C LEU A 125 6.97 -16.10 16.18
N PHE A 126 5.68 -16.20 15.85
CA PHE A 126 4.83 -17.29 16.32
C PHE A 126 4.91 -18.55 15.45
N LEU A 127 4.79 -18.41 14.12
CA LEU A 127 4.89 -19.54 13.18
C LEU A 127 6.33 -19.92 12.81
N GLY A 128 7.32 -19.14 13.25
CA GLY A 128 8.74 -19.43 13.06
C GLY A 128 9.25 -19.22 11.63
N PHE A 129 8.56 -18.43 10.80
CA PHE A 129 9.06 -18.10 9.47
C PHE A 129 10.30 -17.21 9.58
N VAL A 130 11.21 -17.30 8.62
CA VAL A 130 12.26 -16.29 8.45
C VAL A 130 11.65 -15.03 7.84
N THR A 131 12.24 -13.86 8.09
CA THR A 131 11.92 -12.62 7.38
C THR A 131 12.09 -12.81 5.88
N SER A 132 10.96 -12.98 5.19
CA SER A 132 10.92 -13.49 3.82
C SER A 132 9.77 -12.89 3.02
N ILE A 133 9.85 -13.03 1.69
CA ILE A 133 8.80 -12.58 0.76
C ILE A 133 7.47 -13.25 1.08
N LEU A 134 7.47 -14.53 1.49
CA LEU A 134 6.27 -15.25 1.87
C LEU A 134 5.58 -14.63 3.09
N ALA A 135 6.35 -14.35 4.15
CA ALA A 135 5.81 -13.68 5.35
C ALA A 135 5.27 -12.28 4.99
N GLY A 136 5.99 -11.55 4.11
CA GLY A 136 5.54 -10.27 3.58
C GLY A 136 4.23 -10.37 2.79
N SER A 137 4.10 -11.36 1.89
CA SER A 137 2.92 -11.51 1.04
C SER A 137 1.69 -11.90 1.85
N LEU A 138 1.85 -12.73 2.88
CA LEU A 138 0.75 -13.09 3.77
C LEU A 138 0.33 -11.90 4.64
N THR A 139 1.29 -11.11 5.12
CA THR A 139 1.03 -9.89 5.88
C THR A 139 0.26 -8.87 5.04
N LEU A 140 0.73 -8.60 3.83
CA LEU A 140 0.05 -7.72 2.89
C LEU A 140 -1.34 -8.25 2.52
N GLY A 141 -1.48 -9.57 2.34
CA GLY A 141 -2.77 -10.18 1.98
C GLY A 141 -3.83 -10.09 3.08
N ILE A 142 -3.43 -9.85 4.33
CA ILE A 142 -4.36 -9.56 5.43
C ILE A 142 -4.75 -8.06 5.45
N MET A 143 -3.86 -7.18 4.99
CA MET A 143 -4.05 -5.73 4.99
C MET A 143 -4.89 -5.26 3.78
N THR A 144 -4.62 -5.81 2.59
CA THR A 144 -5.28 -5.48 1.32
C THR A 144 -6.57 -6.25 1.14
#